data_AF-A0A9P8L5U7-F1
#
_entry.id   AF-A0A9P8L5U7-F1
#
_cell.length_a   1.000
_cell.length_b   1.000
_cell.length_c   1.000
_cell.angle_alpha   90.00
_cell.angle_beta   90.00
_cell.angle_gamma   90.00
#
_symmetry.space_group_name_H-M   'P 1'
#
loop_
_entity.id
_entity.type
_entity.pdbx_description
1 polymer ?
#
loop_
_entity_poly.entity_id
_entity_poly.type
_entity_poly.pdbx_seq_one_letter_code
_entity_poly.pdbx_strand_id
1 'polypeptide(L)'
;MSTTPPLPPPQTTTTEPPQNLHGLSPAQFALLKQKTLSAKSHAYCPYSRFPVGACLLAAPPQATAAAAEPATYITGANVENASYPTGICAERTALAKAVTDGHRAFAALAVAADTETPASPCGMCRQFVREFCAADMPVFMFDREGGCVVVTLGELLPMSFGPEQLLGREGGERA
;
A
#
# COMPACT_ATOMS: atom_id res chain seq x y z
N MET A 1 -12.34 -10.96 -34.55
CA MET A 1 -11.46 -9.79 -34.44
C MET A 1 -11.54 -9.32 -33.00
N SER A 2 -10.47 -9.52 -32.21
CA SER A 2 -10.45 -9.17 -30.79
C SER A 2 -10.26 -7.67 -30.65
N THR A 3 -11.33 -6.92 -30.38
CA THR A 3 -11.24 -5.49 -30.09
C THR A 3 -10.87 -5.31 -28.64
N THR A 4 -9.57 -5.30 -28.34
CA THR A 4 -9.09 -4.88 -27.03
C THR A 4 -9.53 -3.42 -26.81
N PRO A 5 -10.26 -3.10 -25.73
CA PRO A 5 -10.67 -1.72 -25.46
C PRO A 5 -9.44 -0.82 -25.31
N PRO A 6 -9.54 0.48 -25.69
CA PRO A 6 -8.45 1.42 -25.55
C PRO A 6 -8.03 1.52 -24.07
N LEU A 7 -6.73 1.54 -23.83
CA LEU A 7 -6.16 1.75 -22.50
C LEU A 7 -6.72 3.08 -21.94
N PRO A 8 -7.12 3.14 -20.66
CA PRO A 8 -7.47 4.41 -20.04
C PRO A 8 -6.34 5.43 -20.23
N PRO A 9 -6.68 6.73 -20.31
CA PRO A 9 -5.68 7.77 -20.49
C PRO A 9 -4.61 7.68 -19.37
N PRO A 10 -3.33 7.96 -19.69
CA PRO A 10 -2.28 7.95 -18.70
C PRO A 10 -2.66 8.92 -17.57
N GLN A 11 -2.65 8.42 -16.33
CA GLN A 11 -2.85 9.27 -15.17
C GLN A 11 -1.69 10.25 -15.11
N THR A 12 -2.00 11.55 -14.99
CA THR A 12 -1.00 12.62 -14.96
C THR A 12 -0.09 12.45 -13.77
N THR A 13 1.19 12.14 -14.03
CA THR A 13 2.24 12.11 -13.01
C THR A 13 2.67 13.54 -12.72
N THR A 14 2.55 13.97 -11.47
CA THR A 14 3.09 15.26 -10.99
C THR A 14 4.34 15.01 -10.15
N THR A 15 5.39 15.76 -10.44
CA THR A 15 6.65 15.78 -9.68
C THR A 15 6.53 16.58 -8.37
N GLU A 16 5.54 17.47 -8.29
CA GLU A 16 5.15 18.17 -7.07
C GLU A 16 4.39 17.23 -6.11
N PRO A 17 4.57 17.39 -4.78
CA PRO A 17 3.78 16.62 -3.82
C PRO A 17 2.29 16.82 -4.08
N PRO A 18 1.46 15.77 -3.93
CA PRO A 18 0.03 15.90 -4.18
C PRO A 18 -0.55 16.99 -3.26
N GLN A 19 -1.42 17.84 -3.83
CA GLN A 19 -2.04 18.95 -3.10
C GLN A 19 -2.84 18.48 -1.87
N ASN A 20 -3.25 17.21 -1.85
CA ASN A 20 -3.87 16.52 -0.72
C ASN A 20 -2.96 15.39 -0.21
N LEU A 21 -2.44 15.53 1.02
CA LEU A 21 -1.64 14.49 1.69
C LEU A 21 -2.48 13.53 2.54
N HIS A 22 -3.81 13.58 2.42
CA HIS A 22 -4.75 12.70 3.16
C HIS A 22 -4.49 12.68 4.67
N GLY A 23 -4.22 13.84 5.26
CA GLY A 23 -3.97 13.99 6.69
C GLY A 23 -2.53 13.72 7.13
N LEU A 24 -1.61 13.37 6.22
CA LEU A 24 -0.18 13.27 6.53
C LEU A 24 0.46 14.66 6.58
N SER A 25 1.37 14.85 7.53
CA SER A 25 2.28 16.01 7.52
C SER A 25 3.30 15.91 6.36
N PRO A 26 3.85 17.05 5.89
CA PRO A 26 4.89 17.03 4.85
C PRO A 26 6.12 16.17 5.22
N ALA A 27 6.50 16.15 6.50
CA ALA A 27 7.60 15.32 7.00
C ALA A 27 7.27 13.83 6.94
N GLN A 28 6.03 13.45 7.29
CA GLN A 28 5.59 12.06 7.17
C GLN A 28 5.56 11.59 5.71
N PHE A 29 5.04 12.43 4.81
CA PHE A 29 5.01 12.14 3.39
C PHE A 29 6.43 11.98 2.81
N ALA A 30 7.36 12.88 3.15
CA ALA A 30 8.74 12.81 2.67
C ALA A 30 9.44 11.52 3.13
N LEU A 31 9.28 11.14 4.41
CA LEU A 31 9.82 9.89 4.94
C LEU A 31 9.17 8.65 4.32
N LEU A 32 7.85 8.68 4.13
CA LEU A 32 7.11 7.60 3.48
C LEU A 32 7.61 7.37 2.05
N LYS A 33 7.75 8.45 1.26
CA LYS A 33 8.31 8.41 -0.10
C LYS A 33 9.74 7.86 -0.10
N GLN A 34 10.62 8.41 0.74
CA GLN A 34 12.01 8.00 0.83
C GLN A 34 12.15 6.50 1.16
N LYS A 35 11.42 6.03 2.18
CA LYS A 35 11.47 4.62 2.61
C LYS A 35 10.92 3.68 1.55
N THR A 36 9.84 4.07 0.87
CA THR A 36 9.24 3.28 -0.21
C THR A 36 10.20 3.11 -1.39
N LEU A 37 10.83 4.20 -1.84
CA LEU A 37 11.79 4.17 -2.93
C LEU A 37 13.03 3.32 -2.57
N SER A 38 13.56 3.48 -1.36
CA SER A 38 14.71 2.70 -0.87
C SER A 38 14.40 1.22 -0.72
N ALA A 39 13.17 0.85 -0.37
CA ALA A 39 12.78 -0.54 -0.12
C ALA A 39 12.93 -1.44 -1.36
N LYS A 40 12.85 -0.87 -2.58
CA LYS A 40 13.09 -1.58 -3.84
C LYS A 40 14.42 -2.32 -3.88
N SER A 41 15.45 -1.78 -3.24
CA SER A 41 16.79 -2.41 -3.20
C SER A 41 16.84 -3.74 -2.45
N HIS A 42 15.80 -4.08 -1.68
CA HIS A 42 15.67 -5.35 -0.97
C HIS A 42 14.84 -6.39 -1.74
N ALA A 43 14.36 -6.08 -2.95
CA ALA A 43 13.57 -7.00 -3.74
C ALA A 43 14.38 -8.24 -4.14
N TYR A 44 13.80 -9.42 -3.95
CA TYR A 44 14.29 -10.66 -4.53
C TYR A 44 13.44 -10.99 -5.75
N CYS A 45 13.85 -10.51 -6.92
CA CYS A 45 13.08 -10.65 -8.16
C CYS A 45 13.93 -11.14 -9.35
N PRO A 46 14.61 -12.31 -9.25
CA PRO A 46 15.48 -12.78 -10.33
C PRO A 46 14.72 -13.20 -11.59
N TYR A 47 13.42 -13.47 -11.50
CA TYR A 47 12.63 -13.96 -12.63
C TYR A 47 12.05 -12.80 -13.44
N SER A 48 11.32 -11.88 -12.79
CA SER A 48 10.75 -10.72 -13.49
C SER A 48 11.75 -9.60 -13.72
N ARG A 49 12.78 -9.48 -12.86
CA ARG A 49 13.66 -8.31 -12.78
C ARG A 49 12.89 -7.01 -12.56
N PHE A 50 11.77 -7.10 -11.85
CA PHE A 50 10.87 -5.99 -11.57
C PHE A 50 10.85 -5.70 -10.05
N PRO A 51 11.75 -4.83 -9.55
CA PRO A 51 11.81 -4.52 -8.13
C PRO A 51 10.66 -3.60 -7.72
N VAL A 52 9.95 -3.99 -6.66
CA VAL A 52 8.86 -3.23 -6.06
C VAL A 52 9.17 -3.02 -4.58
N GLY A 53 9.02 -1.79 -4.13
CA GLY A 53 9.14 -1.39 -2.72
C GLY A 53 7.80 -0.89 -2.20
N ALA A 54 7.52 -1.16 -0.94
CA ALA A 54 6.35 -0.64 -0.25
C ALA A 54 6.71 -0.14 1.15
N CYS A 55 5.94 0.82 1.65
CA CYS A 55 6.03 1.28 3.03
C CYS A 55 4.64 1.55 3.61
N LEU A 56 4.39 1.06 4.82
CA LEU A 56 3.22 1.36 5.64
C LEU A 56 3.60 2.34 6.73
N LEU A 57 2.75 3.35 6.93
CA LEU A 57 2.76 4.20 8.11
C LEU A 57 1.72 3.67 9.09
N ALA A 58 2.16 3.20 10.25
CA ALA A 58 1.23 2.80 11.32
C ALA A 58 0.53 4.04 11.89
N ALA A 59 -0.75 3.91 12.22
CA ALA A 59 -1.49 4.95 12.92
C ALA A 59 -1.12 4.97 14.41
N PRO A 60 -1.10 6.14 15.07
CA PRO A 60 -0.88 6.21 16.50
C PRO A 60 -1.98 5.46 17.28
N PRO A 61 -1.68 4.87 18.45
CA PRO A 61 -2.69 4.25 19.30
C PRO A 61 -3.75 5.27 19.70
N GLN A 62 -5.03 4.90 19.60
CA GLN A 62 -6.17 5.75 19.96
C GLN A 62 -6.19 6.18 21.44
N ALA A 63 -5.41 5.51 22.32
CA ALA A 63 -5.45 5.68 23.77
C ALA A 63 -4.35 6.60 24.36
N THR A 64 -3.34 7.03 23.60
CA THR A 64 -2.20 7.78 24.16
C THR A 64 -1.98 9.11 23.43
N ALA A 65 -2.96 10.00 23.55
CA ALA A 65 -2.80 11.42 23.16
C ALA A 65 -1.85 12.21 24.09
N ALA A 66 -1.24 11.56 25.09
CA ALA A 66 -0.44 12.22 26.13
C ALA A 66 1.09 12.21 25.89
N ALA A 67 1.59 11.45 24.92
CA ALA A 67 2.98 11.50 24.47
C ALA A 67 3.04 11.24 22.96
N ALA A 68 3.68 12.15 22.21
CA ALA A 68 3.86 12.01 20.77
C ALA A 68 4.90 10.92 20.47
N GLU A 69 4.46 9.67 20.46
CA GLU A 69 5.29 8.55 20.00
C GLU A 69 5.69 8.77 18.52
N PRO A 70 6.94 8.46 18.15
CA PRO A 70 7.41 8.63 16.79
C PRO A 70 6.62 7.75 15.81
N ALA A 71 6.30 8.30 14.65
CA ALA A 71 5.65 7.60 13.56
C ALA A 71 6.42 6.31 13.18
N THR A 72 5.72 5.17 13.18
CA THR A 72 6.32 3.87 12.84
C THR A 72 6.13 3.56 11.36
N TYR A 73 7.23 3.30 10.67
CA TYR A 73 7.25 2.97 9.23
C TYR A 73 7.75 1.55 9.01
N ILE A 74 6.94 0.74 8.34
CA ILE A 74 7.26 -0.65 8.04
C ILE A 74 7.48 -0.79 6.54
N THR A 75 8.65 -1.25 6.12
CA THR A 75 8.99 -1.44 4.71
C THR A 75 8.81 -2.90 4.27
N GLY A 76 8.57 -3.08 2.97
CA GLY A 76 8.51 -4.38 2.32
C GLY A 76 9.03 -4.29 0.89
N ALA A 77 9.46 -5.43 0.36
CA ALA A 77 9.85 -5.60 -1.04
C ALA A 77 9.25 -6.89 -1.58
N ASN A 78 9.11 -6.99 -2.91
CA ASN A 78 8.64 -8.23 -3.52
C ASN A 78 9.68 -9.34 -3.41
N VAL A 79 9.21 -10.56 -3.15
CA VAL A 79 10.03 -11.77 -3.07
C VAL A 79 9.40 -12.81 -3.99
N GLU A 80 10.14 -13.15 -5.04
CA GLU A 80 9.74 -14.15 -6.01
C GLU A 80 10.19 -15.55 -5.62
N ASN A 81 9.66 -16.54 -6.33
CA ASN A 81 9.97 -17.94 -6.15
C ASN A 81 9.87 -18.67 -7.49
N ALA A 82 10.61 -19.76 -7.66
CA ALA A 82 10.54 -20.60 -8.86
C ALA A 82 9.11 -21.11 -9.12
N SER A 83 8.37 -21.42 -8.05
CA SER A 83 6.93 -21.70 -8.12
C SER A 83 6.16 -20.38 -8.02
N TYR A 84 5.94 -19.71 -9.16
CA TYR A 84 5.46 -18.32 -9.21
C TYR A 84 4.29 -17.95 -8.27
N PRO A 85 3.26 -18.79 -8.07
CA PRO A 85 2.15 -18.46 -7.16
C PRO A 85 2.54 -18.29 -5.69
N THR A 86 3.71 -18.79 -5.26
CA THR A 86 4.18 -18.67 -3.87
C THR A 86 4.89 -17.35 -3.59
N GLY A 87 5.17 -16.54 -4.62
CA GLY A 87 5.75 -15.22 -4.46
C GLY A 87 4.84 -14.25 -3.70
N ILE A 88 5.45 -13.24 -3.09
CA ILE A 88 4.76 -12.22 -2.30
C ILE A 88 5.12 -10.81 -2.79
N CYS A 89 4.11 -9.96 -2.93
CA CYS A 89 4.28 -8.57 -3.35
C CYS A 89 4.76 -7.70 -2.19
N ALA A 90 5.38 -6.56 -2.50
CA ALA A 90 5.97 -5.66 -1.52
C ALA A 90 4.98 -5.19 -0.44
N GLU A 91 3.75 -4.88 -0.85
CA GLU A 91 2.67 -4.39 0.02
C GLU A 91 2.27 -5.47 1.04
N ARG A 92 2.13 -6.72 0.58
CA ARG A 92 1.83 -7.87 1.44
C ARG A 92 2.99 -8.19 2.37
N THR A 93 4.23 -8.07 1.91
CA THR A 93 5.43 -8.19 2.77
C THR A 93 5.42 -7.15 3.89
N ALA A 94 5.19 -5.88 3.57
CA ALA A 94 5.14 -4.80 4.57
C ALA A 94 3.99 -5.02 5.57
N LEU A 95 2.80 -5.38 5.09
CA LEU A 95 1.62 -5.56 5.95
C LEU A 95 1.75 -6.80 6.82
N ALA A 96 2.25 -7.91 6.28
CA ALA A 96 2.51 -9.12 7.07
C ALA A 96 3.49 -8.83 8.22
N LYS A 97 4.60 -8.14 7.96
CA LYS A 97 5.55 -7.70 9.00
C LYS A 97 4.86 -6.84 10.06
N ALA A 98 4.12 -5.82 9.64
CA ALA A 98 3.46 -4.91 10.58
C ALA A 98 2.45 -5.66 11.47
N VAL A 99 1.69 -6.58 10.89
CA VAL A 99 0.71 -7.40 11.61
C VAL A 99 1.39 -8.37 12.58
N THR A 100 2.49 -9.01 12.19
CA THR A 100 3.24 -9.88 13.11
C THR A 100 3.90 -9.10 14.24
N ASP A 101 4.23 -7.83 14.02
CA ASP A 101 4.82 -6.92 15.02
C ASP A 101 3.76 -6.25 15.92
N GLY A 102 2.47 -6.61 15.77
CA GLY A 102 1.38 -6.14 16.63
C GLY A 102 0.66 -4.88 16.13
N HIS A 103 1.05 -4.29 15.01
CA HIS A 103 0.33 -3.16 14.42
C HIS A 103 -0.97 -3.62 13.73
N ARG A 104 -2.08 -2.94 14.01
CA ARG A 104 -3.41 -3.23 13.41
C ARG A 104 -4.12 -2.00 12.84
N ALA A 105 -3.51 -0.82 12.95
CA ALA A 105 -4.06 0.43 12.45
C ALA A 105 -2.99 1.14 11.61
N PHE A 106 -3.40 1.65 10.46
CA PHE A 106 -2.51 2.20 9.45
C PHE A 106 -3.06 3.53 8.93
N ALA A 107 -2.17 4.49 8.68
CA ALA A 107 -2.52 5.83 8.20
C ALA A 107 -2.26 6.01 6.70
N ALA A 108 -1.27 5.32 6.14
CA ALA A 108 -1.00 5.34 4.70
C ALA A 108 -0.23 4.11 4.23
N LEU A 109 -0.41 3.77 2.96
CA LEU A 109 0.40 2.82 2.21
C LEU A 109 1.08 3.56 1.06
N ALA A 110 2.34 3.25 0.81
CA ALA A 110 3.07 3.71 -0.35
C ALA A 110 3.69 2.54 -1.11
N VAL A 111 3.74 2.65 -2.44
CA VAL A 111 4.28 1.65 -3.37
C VAL A 111 5.15 2.35 -4.42
N ALA A 112 6.26 1.74 -4.80
CA ALA A 112 7.11 2.21 -5.87
C ALA A 112 7.66 1.06 -6.70
N ALA A 113 7.77 1.28 -8.01
CA ALA A 113 8.48 0.42 -8.95
C ALA A 113 9.34 1.27 -9.89
N ASP A 114 10.24 0.65 -10.64
CA ASP A 114 11.04 1.34 -11.66
C ASP A 114 10.29 1.45 -13.00
N THR A 115 9.12 2.07 -12.97
CA THR A 115 8.24 2.27 -14.13
C THR A 115 8.11 3.75 -14.50
N GLU A 116 7.77 4.04 -15.75
CA GLU A 116 7.50 5.42 -16.22
C GLU A 116 6.20 5.97 -15.61
N THR A 117 5.21 5.10 -15.42
CA THR A 117 3.95 5.43 -14.72
C THR A 117 3.91 4.69 -13.39
N PRO A 118 3.33 5.26 -12.32
CA PRO A 118 3.28 4.60 -11.02
C PRO A 118 2.60 3.24 -11.08
N ALA A 119 3.24 2.22 -10.52
CA ALA A 119 2.70 0.87 -10.49
C ALA A 119 1.56 0.77 -9.45
N SER A 120 0.38 0.33 -9.91
CA SER A 120 -0.78 0.12 -9.04
C SER A 120 -0.68 -1.20 -8.27
N PRO A 121 -1.09 -1.27 -6.98
CA PRO A 121 -1.18 -2.52 -6.25
C PRO A 121 -2.02 -3.55 -6.99
N CYS A 122 -1.56 -4.81 -7.02
CA CYS A 122 -2.33 -5.88 -7.65
C CYS A 122 -3.60 -6.20 -6.84
N GLY A 123 -4.57 -6.89 -7.46
CA GLY A 123 -5.85 -7.21 -6.81
C GLY A 123 -5.70 -7.95 -5.48
N MET A 124 -4.73 -8.86 -5.36
CA MET A 124 -4.43 -9.56 -4.11
C MET A 124 -3.95 -8.60 -3.01
N CYS A 125 -3.10 -7.62 -3.35
CA CYS A 125 -2.64 -6.62 -2.40
C CYS A 125 -3.78 -5.71 -1.96
N ARG A 126 -4.62 -5.27 -2.90
CA ARG A 126 -5.81 -4.44 -2.58
C ARG A 126 -6.71 -5.14 -1.57
N GLN A 127 -7.02 -6.41 -1.80
CA GLN A 127 -7.86 -7.20 -0.89
C GLN A 127 -7.18 -7.45 0.46
N PHE A 128 -5.87 -7.73 0.46
CA PHE A 128 -5.10 -7.97 1.68
C PHE A 128 -5.01 -6.71 2.55
N VAL A 129 -4.87 -5.53 1.93
CA VAL A 129 -4.88 -4.24 2.62
C VAL A 129 -6.28 -3.94 3.17
N ARG A 130 -7.35 -4.25 2.43
CA ARG A 130 -8.73 -4.00 2.88
C ARG A 130 -9.08 -4.71 4.19
N GLU A 131 -8.50 -5.87 4.46
CA GLU A 131 -8.71 -6.59 5.71
C GLU A 131 -8.37 -5.74 6.95
N PHE A 132 -7.34 -4.89 6.84
CA PHE A 132 -6.80 -4.11 7.97
C PHE A 132 -7.07 -2.61 7.85
N CYS A 133 -7.46 -2.13 6.68
CA CYS A 133 -7.60 -0.71 6.39
C CYS A 133 -9.00 -0.38 5.88
N ALA A 134 -9.51 0.78 6.28
CA ALA A 134 -10.76 1.32 5.78
C ALA A 134 -10.63 1.80 4.32
N ALA A 135 -11.77 2.00 3.65
CA ALA A 135 -11.82 2.38 2.23
C ALA A 135 -11.18 3.74 1.94
N ASP A 136 -11.11 4.63 2.94
CA ASP A 136 -10.48 5.95 2.84
C ASP A 136 -8.94 5.92 3.00
N MET A 137 -8.36 4.76 3.30
CA MET A 137 -6.91 4.58 3.42
C MET A 137 -6.19 5.07 2.15
N PRO A 138 -5.31 6.08 2.25
CA PRO A 138 -4.59 6.60 1.11
C PRO A 138 -3.47 5.64 0.67
N VAL A 139 -3.38 5.47 -0.65
CA VAL A 139 -2.37 4.68 -1.34
C VAL A 139 -1.57 5.59 -2.27
N PHE A 140 -0.33 5.86 -1.89
CA PHE A 140 0.62 6.65 -2.68
C PHE A 140 1.40 5.71 -3.62
N MET A 141 1.38 6.00 -4.91
CA MET A 141 2.10 5.24 -5.92
C MET A 141 3.15 6.15 -6.55
N PHE A 142 4.39 5.69 -6.55
CA PHE A 142 5.52 6.43 -7.10
C PHE A 142 6.07 5.76 -8.35
N ASP A 143 6.37 6.57 -9.37
CA ASP A 143 7.15 6.16 -10.53
C ASP A 143 8.67 6.25 -10.25
N ARG A 144 9.47 5.96 -11.27
CA ARG A 144 10.94 5.99 -11.22
C ARG A 144 11.51 7.38 -10.93
N GLU A 145 10.87 8.43 -11.42
CA GLU A 145 11.29 9.83 -11.23
C GLU A 145 10.78 10.40 -9.90
N GLY A 146 9.99 9.61 -9.17
CA GLY A 146 9.37 10.01 -7.91
C GLY A 146 8.12 10.86 -8.11
N GLY A 147 7.57 10.92 -9.33
CA GLY A 147 6.22 11.40 -9.58
C GLY A 147 5.21 10.54 -8.83
N CYS A 148 4.13 11.18 -8.37
CA CYS A 148 3.21 10.57 -7.41
C CYS A 148 1.78 10.64 -7.92
N VAL A 149 1.10 9.49 -7.85
CA VAL A 149 -0.36 9.39 -7.91
C VAL A 149 -0.84 8.92 -6.55
N VAL A 150 -1.88 9.56 -6.01
CA VAL A 150 -2.54 9.14 -4.79
C VAL A 150 -4.01 8.85 -5.07
N VAL A 151 -4.48 7.72 -4.56
CA VAL A 151 -5.87 7.29 -4.58
C VAL A 151 -6.20 6.61 -3.25
N THR A 152 -7.47 6.51 -2.91
CA THR A 152 -7.93 5.74 -1.76
C THR A 152 -8.05 4.25 -2.10
N LEU A 153 -8.05 3.41 -1.06
CA LEU A 153 -8.28 1.97 -1.21
C LEU A 153 -9.64 1.66 -1.83
N GLY A 154 -10.68 2.44 -1.51
CA GLY A 154 -12.03 2.30 -2.06
C GLY A 154 -12.10 2.62 -3.54
N GLU A 155 -11.29 3.56 -4.04
CA GLU A 155 -11.15 3.82 -5.48
C GLU A 155 -10.41 2.67 -6.19
N LEU A 156 -9.45 2.03 -5.52
CA LEU A 156 -8.73 0.87 -6.06
C LEU A 156 -9.55 -0.42 -6.03
N LEU A 157 -10.44 -0.58 -5.05
CA LEU A 157 -11.24 -1.78 -4.84
C LEU A 157 -12.70 -1.42 -4.51
N PRO A 158 -13.43 -0.88 -5.50
CA PRO A 158 -14.83 -0.53 -5.29
C PRO A 158 -15.66 -1.78 -4.98
N MET A 159 -16.65 -1.62 -4.09
CA MET A 159 -17.55 -2.71 -3.67
C MET A 159 -16.78 -3.94 -3.13
N SER A 160 -15.66 -3.70 -2.44
CA SER A 160 -14.78 -4.75 -1.93
C SER A 160 -15.51 -5.77 -1.05
N PHE A 161 -15.13 -7.04 -1.18
CA PHE A 161 -15.48 -8.06 -0.19
C PHE A 161 -14.74 -7.81 1.13
N GLY A 162 -15.37 -8.04 2.27
CA GLY A 162 -14.79 -7.82 3.59
C GLY A 162 -15.53 -8.55 4.72
N PRO A 163 -15.07 -8.36 5.97
CA PRO A 163 -15.63 -9.05 7.14
C PRO A 163 -17.14 -8.84 7.32
N GLU A 164 -17.68 -7.71 6.85
CA GLU A 164 -19.09 -7.35 6.96
C GLU A 164 -20.01 -8.34 6.21
N GLN A 165 -19.50 -9.03 5.18
CA GLN A 165 -20.25 -10.02 4.41
C GLN A 165 -20.20 -11.43 5.01
N LEU A 166 -19.28 -11.69 5.93
CA LEU A 166 -19.14 -13.00 6.60
C LEU A 166 -19.77 -13.01 7.99
N LEU A 167 -19.69 -11.88 8.71
CA LEU A 167 -20.06 -11.78 10.12
C LEU A 167 -21.57 -11.54 10.34
N GLY A 168 -22.39 -11.72 9.30
CA GLY A 168 -23.83 -11.50 9.33
C GLY A 168 -24.63 -12.79 9.61
N ARG A 169 -24.57 -13.32 10.83
CA ARG A 169 -25.66 -14.06 11.52
C ARG A 169 -25.31 -14.38 12.98
N GLU A 170 -25.97 -13.66 13.88
CA GLU A 170 -26.04 -13.81 15.35
C GLU A 170 -24.93 -13.14 16.20
N GLY A 171 -25.38 -12.51 17.29
CA GLY A 171 -24.66 -11.48 18.04
C GLY A 171 -23.77 -11.98 19.18
N GLY A 172 -23.14 -11.01 19.85
CA GLY A 172 -22.58 -11.16 21.19
C GLY A 172 -21.11 -11.56 21.24
N GLU A 173 -20.29 -10.66 21.77
CA GLU A 173 -18.95 -10.88 22.36
C GLU A 173 -17.89 -11.60 21.51
N ARG A 174 -16.91 -10.82 21.05
CA ARG A 174 -15.63 -11.32 20.54
C ARG A 174 -14.70 -11.63 21.72
N ALA A 175 -14.18 -12.85 21.78
CA ALA A 175 -13.00 -13.22 22.56
C ALA A 175 -11.71 -12.68 21.92
#